data_AF-A0A4Q4UUX3-F1
#
_entry.id   AF-A0A4Q4UUX3-F1
#
_cell.length_a   1.000
_cell.length_b   1.000
_cell.length_c   1.000
_cell.angle_alpha   90.00
_cell.angle_beta   90.00
_cell.angle_gamma   90.00
#
_symmetry.space_group_name_H-M   'P 1'
#
loop_
_entity.id
_entity.type
_entity.pdbx_description
1 polymer ?
#
loop_
_entity_poly.entity_id
_entity_poly.type
_entity_poly.pdbx_seq_one_letter_code
_entity_poly.pdbx_strand_id
1 'polypeptide(L)'
;MDAPPNPFETVPGQLWYWKGTRPFMQRYHDLMSATLNIRTGEAVEAGLKDQEAYDFIKWYATVGTGSYDWHDMELPFLNLHGEDAFEDFQEHAEKMNDLSQLVAMTNLKARLLVDVKGLKEHVTRNPNLSYEERMEWVREEALSDVLYGRREILERDDFRDLVCDLSSQVAKLYRRVDQLNQHYWPALDHPERYGSALPTLYTPGSCEEVILVFRYTCYTCRIPVHLSFAVHTKAVVDNKIGGGS
;
A
#
# COMPACT_ATOMS: atom_id res chain seq x y z
N MET A 1 -20.53 38.22 32.90
CA MET A 1 -19.76 37.82 31.71
C MET A 1 -20.23 36.42 31.38
N ASP A 2 -21.11 36.30 30.39
CA ASP A 2 -21.67 35.02 30.01
C ASP A 2 -20.62 34.20 29.28
N ALA A 3 -20.59 32.89 29.58
CA ALA A 3 -19.67 31.96 28.94
C ALA A 3 -19.94 31.93 27.42
N PRO A 4 -18.89 31.83 26.58
CA PRO A 4 -19.09 31.71 25.15
C PRO A 4 -19.96 30.47 24.83
N PRO A 5 -20.84 30.54 23.82
CA PRO A 5 -21.79 29.48 23.49
C PRO A 5 -21.10 28.15 23.26
N ASN A 6 -21.76 27.06 23.65
CA ASN A 6 -21.26 25.70 23.46
C ASN A 6 -21.11 25.39 21.95
N PRO A 7 -19.88 25.21 21.45
CA PRO A 7 -19.63 24.99 20.02
C PRO A 7 -20.23 23.66 19.50
N PHE A 8 -20.61 22.73 20.38
CA PHE A 8 -21.30 21.49 20.02
C PHE A 8 -22.77 21.70 19.62
N GLU A 9 -23.38 22.82 20.00
CA GLU A 9 -24.79 23.13 19.70
C GLU A 9 -24.95 24.29 18.71
N THR A 10 -23.95 25.19 18.60
CA THR A 10 -24.10 26.46 17.87
C THR A 10 -23.35 26.57 16.55
N VAL A 11 -22.59 25.55 16.13
CA VAL A 11 -21.87 25.56 14.84
C VAL A 11 -22.48 24.51 13.91
N PRO A 12 -23.38 24.90 12.98
CA PRO A 12 -23.86 24.00 11.94
C PRO A 12 -22.72 23.77 10.93
N GLY A 13 -22.08 22.61 11.03
CA GLY A 13 -21.06 22.15 10.09
C GLY A 13 -19.64 22.40 10.57
N GLN A 14 -18.82 21.35 10.49
CA GLN A 14 -17.35 21.24 10.72
C GLN A 14 -16.92 20.35 11.88
N LEU A 15 -17.78 20.04 12.86
CA LEU A 15 -17.40 19.06 13.89
C LEU A 15 -17.29 17.61 13.35
N TRP A 16 -18.09 17.27 12.33
CA TRP A 16 -18.05 15.98 11.63
C TRP A 16 -16.80 15.74 10.76
N TYR A 17 -15.92 16.73 10.65
CA TYR A 17 -14.61 16.63 9.99
C TYR A 17 -13.50 16.10 10.93
N TRP A 18 -13.80 15.90 12.21
CA TRP A 18 -12.81 15.36 13.17
C TRP A 18 -12.53 13.89 12.87
N LYS A 19 -11.26 13.66 12.53
CA LYS A 19 -10.64 12.51 11.84
C LYS A 19 -10.61 11.18 12.62
N GLY A 20 -11.51 10.97 13.58
CA GLY A 20 -11.52 9.76 14.43
C GLY A 20 -12.89 9.09 14.61
N THR A 21 -13.98 9.66 14.09
CA THR A 21 -15.35 9.18 14.37
C THR A 21 -16.04 8.49 13.20
N ARG A 22 -15.43 8.47 12.01
CA ARG A 22 -15.98 7.76 10.84
C ARG A 22 -15.27 6.41 10.63
N PRO A 23 -16.01 5.33 10.33
CA PRO A 23 -15.42 4.02 10.03
C PRO A 23 -14.30 4.08 8.99
N PHE A 24 -14.42 4.95 7.97
CA PHE A 24 -13.36 5.23 7.00
C PHE A 24 -12.07 5.77 7.62
N MET A 25 -12.15 6.79 8.48
CA MET A 25 -10.94 7.39 9.05
C MET A 25 -10.29 6.47 10.08
N GLN A 26 -11.09 5.69 10.81
CA GLN A 26 -10.56 4.63 11.66
C GLN A 26 -9.82 3.59 10.82
N ARG A 27 -10.43 3.09 9.75
CA ARG A 27 -9.82 2.07 8.88
C ARG A 27 -8.65 2.58 8.06
N TYR A 28 -8.69 3.83 7.62
CA TYR A 28 -7.55 4.52 7.01
C TYR A 28 -6.45 4.72 8.05
N HIS A 29 -6.77 5.15 9.27
CA HIS A 29 -5.81 5.25 10.36
C HIS A 29 -5.22 3.89 10.73
N ASP A 30 -6.03 2.83 10.76
CA ASP A 30 -5.59 1.47 11.05
C ASP A 30 -4.72 0.94 9.90
N LEU A 31 -5.11 1.20 8.64
CA LEU A 31 -4.31 0.90 7.45
C LEU A 31 -2.97 1.58 7.59
N MET A 32 -2.97 2.91 7.78
CA MET A 32 -1.76 3.67 7.95
C MET A 32 -0.96 3.15 9.16
N SER A 33 -1.59 2.87 10.30
CA SER A 33 -0.90 2.37 11.51
C SER A 33 -0.25 1.01 11.28
N ALA A 34 -0.91 0.11 10.57
CA ALA A 34 -0.37 -1.20 10.19
C ALA A 34 0.85 -1.09 9.28
N THR A 35 0.65 -0.24 8.27
CA THR A 35 1.60 0.18 7.25
C THR A 35 2.79 0.93 7.90
N LEU A 36 2.58 1.56 9.07
CA LEU A 36 3.55 2.33 9.85
C LEU A 36 4.32 1.49 10.89
N ASN A 37 3.73 0.44 11.46
CA ASN A 37 4.26 -0.27 12.64
C ASN A 37 5.14 -1.50 12.34
N ILE A 38 5.69 -1.65 11.13
CA ILE A 38 6.63 -2.74 10.75
C ILE A 38 8.00 -2.54 11.44
N ARG A 39 8.06 -2.62 12.78
CA ARG A 39 9.32 -2.45 13.54
C ARG A 39 9.51 -3.39 14.73
N THR A 40 8.51 -4.17 15.15
CA THR A 40 8.66 -5.17 16.23
C THR A 40 7.81 -6.41 15.97
N GLY A 41 8.30 -7.60 16.35
CA GLY A 41 7.58 -8.87 16.16
C GLY A 41 6.21 -8.94 16.85
N GLU A 42 5.97 -8.10 17.86
CA GLU A 42 4.65 -7.95 18.52
C GLU A 42 3.67 -7.07 17.70
N ALA A 43 4.16 -6.19 16.82
CA ALA A 43 3.32 -5.33 15.98
C ALA A 43 2.74 -6.04 14.75
N VAL A 44 3.23 -7.24 14.44
CA VAL A 44 2.69 -8.14 13.40
C VAL A 44 1.27 -8.58 13.74
N GLU A 45 0.88 -8.58 15.02
CA GLU A 45 -0.50 -8.88 15.45
C GLU A 45 -1.43 -7.65 15.50
N ALA A 46 -0.90 -6.43 15.50
CA ALA A 46 -1.68 -5.20 15.79
C ALA A 46 -1.90 -4.28 14.59
N GLY A 47 -1.23 -4.51 13.46
CA GLY A 47 -1.49 -3.82 12.19
C GLY A 47 -2.42 -4.64 11.29
N LEU A 48 -3.34 -4.00 10.56
CA LEU A 48 -3.96 -4.62 9.37
C LEU A 48 -2.94 -5.42 8.57
N LYS A 49 -3.31 -6.67 8.37
CA LYS A 49 -2.69 -7.62 7.46
C LYS A 49 -2.63 -7.05 6.04
N ASP A 50 -1.59 -7.35 5.28
CA ASP A 50 -1.43 -6.83 3.91
C ASP A 50 -2.61 -7.23 3.03
N GLN A 51 -3.19 -8.41 3.25
CA GLN A 51 -4.43 -8.83 2.59
C GLN A 51 -5.60 -7.87 2.88
N GLU A 52 -5.80 -7.48 4.15
CA GLU A 52 -6.88 -6.58 4.51
C GLU A 52 -6.62 -5.14 4.01
N ALA A 53 -5.35 -4.74 3.95
CA ALA A 53 -4.94 -3.47 3.33
C ALA A 53 -5.29 -3.45 1.84
N TYR A 54 -5.03 -4.55 1.13
CA TYR A 54 -5.43 -4.72 -0.26
C TYR A 54 -6.95 -4.61 -0.42
N ASP A 55 -7.71 -5.37 0.38
CA ASP A 55 -9.17 -5.39 0.35
C ASP A 55 -9.76 -3.98 0.58
N PHE A 56 -9.18 -3.22 1.53
CA PHE A 56 -9.57 -1.83 1.79
C PHE A 56 -9.33 -0.94 0.58
N ILE A 57 -8.13 -0.96 0.00
CA ILE A 57 -7.78 -0.10 -1.13
C ILE A 57 -8.63 -0.47 -2.35
N LYS A 58 -8.88 -1.76 -2.58
CA LYS A 58 -9.77 -2.24 -3.64
C LYS A 58 -11.21 -1.77 -3.44
N TRP A 59 -11.76 -1.93 -2.23
CA TRP A 59 -13.11 -1.45 -1.92
C TRP A 59 -13.22 0.05 -2.15
N TYR A 60 -12.22 0.83 -1.70
CA TYR A 60 -12.21 2.27 -1.92
C TYR A 60 -12.20 2.60 -3.41
N ALA A 61 -11.37 1.92 -4.20
CA ALA A 61 -11.22 2.19 -5.62
C ALA A 61 -12.42 1.78 -6.48
N THR A 62 -13.20 0.78 -6.03
CA THR A 62 -14.34 0.21 -6.78
C THR A 62 -15.68 0.81 -6.34
N VAL A 63 -15.85 0.98 -5.03
CA VAL A 63 -17.10 1.42 -4.41
C VAL A 63 -16.97 2.85 -3.91
N GLY A 64 -15.92 3.16 -3.15
CA GLY A 64 -15.76 4.44 -2.45
C GLY A 64 -15.56 5.67 -3.34
N THR A 65 -15.00 5.51 -4.54
CA THR A 65 -14.80 6.59 -5.54
C THR A 65 -15.99 6.77 -6.50
N GLY A 66 -17.01 5.92 -6.40
CA GLY A 66 -18.21 5.94 -7.24
C GLY A 66 -19.37 6.71 -6.62
N SER A 67 -20.58 6.17 -6.74
CA SER A 67 -21.81 6.75 -6.20
C SER A 67 -22.08 6.40 -4.73
N TYR A 68 -21.04 6.01 -3.97
CA TYR A 68 -21.21 5.60 -2.58
C TYR A 68 -21.60 6.79 -1.71
N ASP A 69 -22.75 6.69 -1.04
CA ASP A 69 -23.21 7.74 -0.13
C ASP A 69 -22.55 7.58 1.24
N TRP A 70 -21.54 8.40 1.50
CA TRP A 70 -20.83 8.46 2.77
C TRP A 70 -21.70 8.92 3.97
N HIS A 71 -22.95 9.32 3.73
CA HIS A 71 -23.93 9.68 4.76
C HIS A 71 -24.90 8.54 5.08
N ASP A 72 -24.97 7.52 4.22
CA ASP A 72 -25.81 6.34 4.44
C ASP A 72 -25.00 5.26 5.18
N MET A 73 -25.36 5.05 6.44
CA MET A 73 -24.68 4.10 7.33
C MET A 73 -25.15 2.65 7.12
N GLU A 74 -26.20 2.43 6.33
CA GLU A 74 -26.73 1.10 6.01
C GLU A 74 -26.06 0.50 4.77
N LEU A 75 -25.28 1.28 4.02
CA LEU A 75 -24.56 0.79 2.86
C LEU A 75 -23.41 -0.16 3.25
N PRO A 76 -23.13 -1.19 2.43
CA PRO A 76 -22.02 -2.10 2.68
C PRO A 76 -20.68 -1.36 2.73
N PHE A 77 -20.08 -1.32 3.92
CA PHE A 77 -18.80 -0.68 4.18
C PHE A 77 -17.70 -1.73 4.39
N LEU A 78 -16.63 -1.67 3.59
CA LEU A 78 -15.48 -2.60 3.66
C LEU A 78 -15.87 -4.07 3.68
N ASN A 79 -16.80 -4.41 2.80
CA ASN A 79 -17.36 -5.76 2.69
C ASN A 79 -16.59 -6.66 1.71
N LEU A 80 -15.43 -6.22 1.21
CA LEU A 80 -14.51 -7.05 0.44
C LEU A 80 -13.54 -7.74 1.41
N HIS A 81 -13.33 -9.04 1.22
CA HIS A 81 -12.49 -9.85 2.10
C HIS A 81 -11.79 -10.97 1.32
N GLY A 82 -10.47 -11.09 1.46
CA GLY A 82 -9.68 -12.12 0.81
C GLY A 82 -9.62 -11.97 -0.70
N GLU A 83 -9.76 -10.74 -1.20
CA GLU A 83 -9.74 -10.45 -2.64
C GLU A 83 -8.38 -10.82 -3.25
N ASP A 84 -8.37 -11.10 -4.54
CA ASP A 84 -7.16 -11.51 -5.24
C ASP A 84 -6.15 -10.37 -5.35
N ALA A 85 -5.20 -10.33 -4.42
CA ALA A 85 -4.10 -9.36 -4.42
C ALA A 85 -3.13 -9.52 -5.62
N PHE A 86 -3.28 -10.53 -6.47
CA PHE A 86 -2.50 -10.70 -7.71
C PHE A 86 -3.20 -10.13 -8.94
N GLU A 87 -4.50 -9.83 -8.86
CA GLU A 87 -5.27 -9.30 -9.98
C GLU A 87 -4.71 -7.96 -10.50
N ASP A 88 -4.98 -7.64 -11.77
CA ASP A 88 -4.59 -6.35 -12.34
C ASP A 88 -5.39 -5.22 -11.69
N PHE A 89 -4.68 -4.32 -11.02
CA PHE A 89 -5.25 -3.16 -10.34
C PHE A 89 -5.23 -1.90 -11.24
N GLN A 90 -4.77 -1.98 -12.49
CA GLN A 90 -4.47 -0.81 -13.30
C GLN A 90 -5.67 0.10 -13.54
N GLU A 91 -6.83 -0.43 -13.92
CA GLU A 91 -8.02 0.38 -14.20
C GLU A 91 -8.48 1.18 -12.97
N HIS A 92 -8.28 0.61 -11.78
CA HIS A 92 -8.58 1.24 -10.50
C HIS A 92 -7.54 2.32 -10.17
N ALA A 93 -6.26 2.03 -10.39
CA ALA A 93 -5.17 2.97 -10.15
C ALA A 93 -5.26 4.24 -11.02
N GLU A 94 -5.73 4.10 -12.27
CA GLU A 94 -5.89 5.24 -13.18
C GLU A 94 -6.99 6.21 -12.72
N LYS A 95 -8.04 5.68 -12.08
CA LYS A 95 -9.17 6.48 -11.56
C LYS A 95 -8.91 7.03 -10.16
N MET A 96 -7.96 6.44 -9.43
CA MET A 96 -7.59 6.87 -8.09
C MET A 96 -6.75 8.15 -8.15
N ASN A 97 -7.13 9.13 -7.32
CA ASN A 97 -6.40 10.39 -7.13
C ASN A 97 -5.82 10.53 -5.71
N ASP A 98 -6.08 9.57 -4.83
CA ASP A 98 -5.47 9.54 -3.50
C ASP A 98 -4.03 9.02 -3.60
N LEU A 99 -3.07 9.94 -3.47
CA LEU A 99 -1.65 9.65 -3.59
C LEU A 99 -1.19 8.64 -2.52
N SER A 100 -1.73 8.70 -1.31
CA SER A 100 -1.32 7.83 -0.20
C SER A 100 -1.72 6.38 -0.41
N GLN A 101 -2.93 6.15 -0.93
CA GLN A 101 -3.43 4.82 -1.25
C GLN A 101 -2.71 4.22 -2.46
N LEU A 102 -2.40 5.02 -3.49
CA LEU A 102 -1.61 4.57 -4.64
C LEU A 102 -0.19 4.16 -4.23
N VAL A 103 0.45 4.94 -3.37
CA VAL A 103 1.75 4.60 -2.80
C VAL A 103 1.65 3.32 -1.97
N ALA A 104 0.65 3.20 -1.09
CA ALA A 104 0.44 2.00 -0.28
C ALA A 104 0.24 0.74 -1.15
N MET A 105 -0.59 0.84 -2.19
CA MET A 105 -0.79 -0.23 -3.18
C MET A 105 0.50 -0.58 -3.93
N THR A 106 1.30 0.42 -4.31
CA THR A 106 2.60 0.22 -4.96
C THR A 106 3.53 -0.58 -4.05
N ASN A 107 3.62 -0.21 -2.76
CA ASN A 107 4.48 -0.89 -1.79
C ASN A 107 3.99 -2.31 -1.48
N LEU A 108 2.68 -2.51 -1.37
CA LEU A 108 2.06 -3.83 -1.19
C LEU A 108 2.41 -4.76 -2.36
N LYS A 109 2.17 -4.32 -3.60
CA LYS A 109 2.50 -5.10 -4.81
C LYS A 109 4.00 -5.34 -4.95
N ALA A 110 4.85 -4.39 -4.52
CA ALA A 110 6.30 -4.56 -4.50
C ALA A 110 6.76 -5.61 -3.48
N ARG A 111 6.18 -5.62 -2.27
CA ARG A 111 6.44 -6.67 -1.25
C ARG A 111 6.00 -8.04 -1.77
N LEU A 112 4.81 -8.12 -2.34
CA LEU A 112 4.30 -9.35 -2.96
C LEU A 112 5.22 -9.86 -4.09
N LEU A 113 5.75 -8.96 -4.92
CA LEU A 113 6.73 -9.31 -5.96
C LEU A 113 8.03 -9.86 -5.37
N VAL A 114 8.52 -9.29 -4.27
CA VAL A 114 9.70 -9.80 -3.57
C VAL A 114 9.42 -11.20 -3.00
N ASP A 115 8.26 -11.40 -2.40
CA ASP A 115 7.86 -12.70 -1.82
C ASP A 115 7.78 -13.79 -2.89
N VAL A 116 7.13 -13.51 -4.03
CA VAL A 116 7.04 -14.47 -5.15
C VAL A 116 8.41 -14.77 -5.75
N LYS A 117 9.31 -13.78 -5.85
CA LYS A 117 10.69 -14.01 -6.30
C LYS A 117 11.47 -14.87 -5.30
N GLY A 118 11.34 -14.58 -4.01
CA GLY A 118 11.96 -15.36 -2.93
C GLY A 118 11.47 -16.80 -2.94
N LEU A 119 10.16 -17.01 -3.05
CA LEU A 119 9.54 -18.34 -3.14
C LEU A 119 10.03 -19.09 -4.37
N LYS A 120 10.05 -18.43 -5.54
CA LYS A 120 10.58 -19.01 -6.78
C LYS A 120 12.02 -19.48 -6.60
N GLU A 121 12.88 -18.66 -6.02
CA GLU A 121 14.28 -19.02 -5.77
C GLU A 121 14.41 -20.17 -4.76
N HIS A 122 13.57 -20.18 -3.72
CA HIS A 122 13.55 -21.22 -2.71
C HIS A 122 13.15 -22.59 -3.31
N VAL A 123 12.07 -22.62 -4.11
CA VAL A 123 11.61 -23.82 -4.84
C VAL A 123 12.64 -24.28 -5.89
N THR A 124 13.32 -23.33 -6.54
CA THR A 124 14.38 -23.66 -7.51
C THR A 124 15.60 -24.29 -6.84
N ARG A 125 15.98 -23.82 -5.64
CA ARG A 125 17.12 -24.34 -4.87
C ARG A 125 16.82 -25.70 -4.23
N ASN A 126 15.55 -25.93 -3.87
CA ASN A 126 15.10 -27.14 -3.20
C ASN A 126 13.99 -27.81 -4.04
N PRO A 127 14.35 -28.67 -5.00
CA PRO A 127 13.34 -29.38 -5.78
C PRO A 127 12.56 -30.38 -4.92
N ASN A 128 11.27 -30.54 -5.21
CA ASN A 128 10.34 -31.46 -4.52
C ASN A 128 9.90 -31.07 -3.09
N LEU A 129 9.96 -29.79 -2.73
CA LEU A 129 9.36 -29.31 -1.48
C LEU A 129 7.86 -29.60 -1.45
N SER A 130 7.40 -30.13 -0.32
CA SER A 130 5.98 -30.24 0.03
C SER A 130 5.35 -28.85 0.23
N TYR A 131 4.02 -28.80 0.23
CA TYR A 131 3.28 -27.57 0.52
C TYR A 131 3.66 -26.99 1.90
N GLU A 132 3.84 -27.85 2.90
CA GLU A 132 4.14 -27.50 4.28
C GLU A 132 5.51 -26.83 4.41
N GLU A 133 6.53 -27.35 3.73
CA GLU A 133 7.87 -26.73 3.71
C GLU A 133 7.86 -25.38 2.98
N ARG A 134 7.10 -25.27 1.87
CA ARG A 134 6.92 -23.98 1.18
C ARG A 134 6.17 -22.97 2.05
N MET A 135 5.19 -23.42 2.82
CA MET A 135 4.44 -22.58 3.76
C MET A 135 5.29 -22.18 4.97
N GLU A 136 6.20 -23.04 5.44
CA GLU A 136 7.18 -22.69 6.46
C GLU A 136 8.08 -21.55 5.99
N TRP A 137 8.60 -21.63 4.76
CA TRP A 137 9.33 -20.51 4.16
C TRP A 137 8.49 -19.22 4.12
N VAL A 138 7.21 -19.31 3.74
CA VAL A 138 6.32 -18.14 3.72
C VAL A 138 6.12 -17.55 5.12
N ARG A 139 6.06 -18.36 6.17
CA ARG A 139 5.93 -17.86 7.56
C ARG A 139 7.20 -17.18 8.06
N GLU A 140 8.36 -17.66 7.66
CA GLU A 140 9.65 -17.18 8.16
C GLU A 140 10.22 -16.01 7.34
N GLU A 141 10.04 -16.05 6.02
CA GLU A 141 10.81 -15.20 5.09
C GLU A 141 9.93 -14.25 4.25
N ALA A 142 8.62 -14.52 4.10
CA ALA A 142 7.78 -13.62 3.32
C ALA A 142 7.58 -12.29 4.04
N LEU A 143 7.67 -11.20 3.27
CA LEU A 143 7.43 -9.85 3.76
C LEU A 143 5.94 -9.60 3.97
N SER A 144 5.06 -10.22 3.19
CA SER A 144 3.60 -10.05 3.28
C SER A 144 2.87 -11.33 3.66
N ASP A 145 1.72 -11.18 4.31
CA ASP A 145 0.88 -12.29 4.74
C ASP A 145 -0.14 -12.73 3.67
N VAL A 146 -0.17 -12.07 2.52
CA VAL A 146 -1.04 -12.37 1.37
C VAL A 146 -0.91 -13.85 0.94
N LEU A 147 0.30 -14.40 0.98
CA LEU A 147 0.54 -15.79 0.56
C LEU A 147 -0.09 -16.83 1.50
N TYR A 148 -0.45 -16.48 2.74
CA TYR A 148 -0.95 -17.44 3.74
C TYR A 148 -2.27 -18.09 3.29
N GLY A 149 -3.09 -17.34 2.55
CA GLY A 149 -4.37 -17.81 2.01
C GLY A 149 -4.29 -18.40 0.60
N ARG A 150 -3.10 -18.49 -0.01
CA ARG A 150 -2.92 -18.72 -1.46
C ARG A 150 -2.28 -20.06 -1.76
N ARG A 151 -2.92 -21.14 -1.31
CA ARG A 151 -2.43 -22.52 -1.50
C ARG A 151 -2.14 -22.83 -2.96
N GLU A 152 -3.01 -22.37 -3.85
CA GLU A 152 -2.91 -22.51 -5.29
C GLU A 152 -1.64 -21.88 -5.87
N ILE A 153 -1.05 -20.88 -5.21
CA ILE A 153 0.22 -20.25 -5.60
C ILE A 153 1.40 -21.03 -5.02
N LEU A 154 1.31 -21.42 -3.75
CA LEU A 154 2.35 -22.20 -3.07
C LEU A 154 2.59 -23.54 -3.74
N GLU A 155 1.57 -24.19 -4.28
CA GLU A 155 1.68 -25.49 -4.97
C GLU A 155 2.20 -25.38 -6.41
N ARG A 156 2.42 -24.18 -6.94
CA ARG A 156 2.93 -23.99 -8.31
C ARG A 156 4.39 -24.38 -8.43
N ASP A 157 4.75 -24.95 -9.58
CA ASP A 157 6.16 -25.22 -9.92
C ASP A 157 6.80 -24.11 -10.76
N ASP A 158 5.98 -23.27 -11.39
CA ASP A 158 6.43 -22.13 -12.20
C ASP A 158 5.74 -20.84 -11.73
N PHE A 159 6.56 -19.81 -11.57
CA PHE A 159 6.18 -18.46 -11.10
C PHE A 159 6.53 -17.37 -12.13
N ARG A 160 7.00 -17.74 -13.33
CA ARG A 160 7.50 -16.76 -14.33
C ARG A 160 6.44 -15.76 -14.77
N ASP A 161 5.23 -16.22 -15.01
CA ASP A 161 4.04 -15.40 -15.29
C ASP A 161 3.72 -14.47 -14.13
N LEU A 162 3.57 -14.99 -12.90
CA LEU A 162 3.29 -14.19 -11.70
C LEU A 162 4.33 -13.08 -11.48
N VAL A 163 5.61 -13.43 -11.61
CA VAL A 163 6.71 -12.46 -11.50
C VAL A 163 6.63 -11.41 -12.61
N CYS A 164 6.33 -11.81 -13.84
CA CYS A 164 6.19 -10.90 -14.98
C CYS A 164 5.02 -9.93 -14.76
N ASP A 165 3.85 -10.45 -14.40
CA ASP A 165 2.63 -9.68 -14.20
C ASP A 165 2.77 -8.72 -13.03
N LEU A 166 3.25 -9.19 -11.87
CA LEU A 166 3.49 -8.32 -10.71
C LEU A 166 4.56 -7.26 -11.00
N SER A 167 5.62 -7.59 -11.74
CA SER A 167 6.62 -6.59 -12.14
C SER A 167 6.01 -5.50 -13.02
N SER A 168 5.14 -5.90 -13.97
CA SER A 168 4.41 -4.97 -14.83
C SER A 168 3.46 -4.08 -14.03
N GLN A 169 2.69 -4.66 -13.11
CA GLN A 169 1.76 -3.93 -12.25
C GLN A 169 2.49 -2.91 -11.35
N VAL A 170 3.58 -3.32 -10.68
CA VAL A 170 4.41 -2.41 -9.86
C VAL A 170 4.96 -1.26 -10.71
N ALA A 171 5.46 -1.54 -11.92
CA ALA A 171 5.98 -0.50 -12.80
C ALA A 171 4.90 0.49 -13.29
N LYS A 172 3.67 0.02 -13.52
CA LYS A 172 2.54 0.91 -13.86
C LYS A 172 2.12 1.77 -12.67
N LEU A 173 2.01 1.18 -11.48
CA LEU A 173 1.67 1.88 -10.24
C LEU A 173 2.71 2.95 -9.89
N TYR A 174 4.00 2.61 -10.01
CA TYR A 174 5.10 3.55 -9.82
C TYR A 174 4.96 4.77 -10.74
N ARG A 175 4.70 4.54 -12.03
CA ARG A 175 4.48 5.61 -13.01
C ARG A 175 3.23 6.45 -12.67
N ARG A 176 2.17 5.82 -12.17
CA ARG A 176 0.96 6.54 -11.78
C ARG A 176 1.20 7.48 -10.59
N VAL A 177 1.95 7.02 -9.59
CA VAL A 177 2.37 7.87 -8.46
C VAL A 177 3.23 9.04 -8.96
N ASP A 178 4.18 8.78 -9.87
CA ASP A 178 5.05 9.80 -10.44
C ASP A 178 4.26 10.86 -11.23
N GLN A 179 3.23 10.44 -11.98
CA GLN A 179 2.31 11.34 -12.69
C GLN A 179 1.49 12.22 -11.75
N LEU A 180 1.06 11.70 -10.60
CA LEU A 180 0.30 12.48 -9.62
C LEU A 180 1.19 13.41 -8.82
N ASN A 181 2.39 12.93 -8.44
CA ASN A 181 3.34 13.71 -7.66
C ASN A 181 4.77 13.21 -7.92
N GLN A 182 5.44 13.83 -8.88
CA GLN A 182 6.84 13.56 -9.28
C GLN A 182 7.85 13.72 -8.14
N HIS A 183 7.47 14.36 -7.03
CA HIS A 183 8.34 14.60 -5.89
C HIS A 183 8.33 13.45 -4.87
N TYR A 184 7.37 12.52 -4.97
CA TYR A 184 7.21 11.47 -3.98
C TYR A 184 8.39 10.48 -3.98
N TRP A 185 8.77 9.94 -5.14
CA TRP A 185 9.86 8.94 -5.21
C TRP A 185 11.22 9.52 -4.81
N PRO A 186 11.63 10.71 -5.30
CA PRO A 186 12.87 11.35 -4.83
C PRO A 186 12.89 11.65 -3.33
N ALA A 187 11.73 11.79 -2.68
CA ALA A 187 11.69 12.02 -1.24
C ALA A 187 12.14 10.81 -0.42
N LEU A 188 12.12 9.59 -0.99
CA LEU A 188 12.61 8.38 -0.34
C LEU A 188 14.12 8.41 -0.07
N ASP A 189 14.89 9.20 -0.84
CA ASP A 189 16.33 9.37 -0.64
C ASP A 189 16.66 10.28 0.55
N HIS A 190 15.67 11.04 1.04
CA HIS A 190 15.82 12.02 2.12
C HIS A 190 14.76 11.83 3.22
N PRO A 191 14.65 10.63 3.82
CA PRO A 191 13.56 10.31 4.74
C PRO A 191 13.52 11.19 5.99
N GLU A 192 14.67 11.66 6.45
CA GLU A 192 14.78 12.60 7.58
C GLU A 192 14.09 13.93 7.32
N ARG A 193 14.12 14.42 6.08
CA ARG A 193 13.53 15.70 5.67
C ARG A 193 12.01 15.65 5.67
N TYR A 194 11.43 14.54 5.20
CA TYR A 194 9.98 14.41 5.02
C TYR A 194 9.29 13.71 6.20
N GLY A 195 10.00 12.83 6.92
CA GLY A 195 9.43 12.10 8.06
C GLY A 195 9.31 12.92 9.35
N SER A 196 10.11 13.99 9.51
CA SER A 196 10.11 14.85 10.70
C SER A 196 9.38 16.18 10.51
N ALA A 197 9.09 16.56 9.27
CA ALA A 197 8.42 17.81 8.96
C ALA A 197 6.93 17.76 9.33
N LEU A 198 6.40 18.87 9.85
CA LEU A 198 4.97 18.99 10.13
C LEU A 198 4.20 19.22 8.82
N PRO A 199 3.08 18.52 8.61
CA PRO A 199 2.23 18.80 7.46
C PRO A 199 1.74 20.26 7.50
N THR A 200 1.96 20.97 6.40
CA THR A 200 1.40 22.30 6.17
C THR A 200 0.23 22.21 5.19
N LEU A 201 -0.42 23.35 4.91
CA LEU A 201 -1.30 23.43 3.75
C LEU A 201 -0.52 23.02 2.50
N TYR A 202 -1.17 22.24 1.63
CA TYR A 202 -0.58 21.72 0.41
C TYR A 202 -1.57 21.83 -0.75
N THR A 203 -1.03 21.72 -1.96
CA THR A 203 -1.82 21.54 -3.19
C THR A 203 -1.51 20.14 -3.73
N PRO A 204 -2.49 19.40 -4.28
CA PRO A 204 -2.21 18.12 -4.92
C PRO A 204 -1.08 18.24 -5.95
N GLY A 205 -0.13 17.30 -5.89
CA GLY A 205 1.09 17.27 -6.71
C GLY A 205 2.27 18.09 -6.17
N SER A 206 2.12 18.83 -5.06
CA SER A 206 3.19 19.67 -4.52
C SER A 206 4.17 18.90 -3.61
N CYS A 207 5.34 19.49 -3.33
CA CYS A 207 6.30 18.93 -2.37
C CYS A 207 5.74 18.84 -0.94
N GLU A 208 4.86 19.76 -0.56
CA GLU A 208 4.22 19.77 0.76
C GLU A 208 3.23 18.62 0.92
N GLU A 209 2.55 18.21 -0.16
CA GLU A 209 1.72 16.99 -0.15
C GLU A 209 2.58 15.77 0.17
N VAL A 210 3.81 15.71 -0.34
CA VAL A 210 4.74 14.63 -0.04
C VAL A 210 5.04 14.56 1.45
N ILE A 211 5.17 15.67 2.19
CA ILE A 211 5.38 15.63 3.66
C ILE A 211 4.23 14.88 4.34
N LEU A 212 2.98 15.16 3.94
CA LEU A 212 1.81 14.48 4.48
C LEU A 212 1.80 12.99 4.12
N VAL A 213 1.96 12.67 2.83
CA VAL A 213 1.88 11.30 2.34
C VAL A 213 3.05 10.47 2.85
N PHE A 214 4.26 11.00 2.81
CA PHE A 214 5.46 10.35 3.34
C PHE A 214 5.31 10.03 4.83
N ARG A 215 4.67 10.89 5.62
CA ARG A 215 4.40 10.58 7.02
C ARG A 215 3.48 9.37 7.18
N TYR A 216 2.58 9.15 6.24
CA TYR A 216 1.69 8.00 6.21
C TYR A 216 2.40 6.75 5.66
N THR A 217 3.31 6.89 4.69
CA THR A 217 3.82 5.76 3.92
C THR A 217 5.30 5.41 4.16
N CYS A 218 6.10 6.27 4.79
CA CYS A 218 7.56 6.10 4.83
C CYS A 218 8.07 4.84 5.51
N TYR A 219 7.32 4.29 6.46
CA TYR A 219 7.67 3.05 7.14
C TYR A 219 7.44 1.82 6.27
N THR A 220 6.57 1.89 5.25
CA THR A 220 6.41 0.82 4.24
C THR A 220 7.52 0.82 3.20
N CYS A 221 8.07 1.99 2.90
CA CYS A 221 9.14 2.12 1.92
C CYS A 221 10.49 1.67 2.47
N ARG A 222 10.58 1.34 3.78
CA ARG A 222 11.70 0.62 4.38
C ARG A 222 11.64 -0.88 4.03
N ILE A 223 11.56 -1.17 2.74
CA ILE A 223 12.19 -2.38 2.22
C ILE A 223 13.67 -2.28 2.65
N PRO A 224 14.26 -3.32 3.27
CA PRO A 224 15.62 -3.22 3.80
C PRO A 224 16.53 -2.62 2.73
N VAL A 225 17.31 -1.61 3.10
CA VAL A 225 17.96 -0.61 2.23
C VAL A 225 18.72 -1.21 1.02
N HIS A 226 19.08 -2.49 1.09
CA HIS A 226 19.68 -3.25 -0.01
C HIS A 226 18.73 -3.55 -1.19
N LEU A 227 17.42 -3.69 -0.95
CA LEU A 227 16.40 -4.00 -1.97
C LEU A 227 15.74 -2.74 -2.58
N SER A 228 15.66 -1.63 -1.82
CA SER A 228 15.22 -0.33 -2.35
C SER A 228 16.17 0.15 -3.46
N PHE A 229 17.49 0.00 -3.25
CA PHE A 229 18.49 0.23 -4.30
C PHE A 229 18.30 -0.69 -5.50
N ALA A 230 17.95 -1.97 -5.31
CA ALA A 230 17.79 -2.93 -6.40
C ALA A 230 16.52 -2.69 -7.25
N VAL A 231 15.40 -2.27 -6.65
CA VAL A 231 14.17 -1.93 -7.38
C VAL A 231 14.34 -0.59 -8.10
N HIS A 232 14.94 0.41 -7.44
CA HIS A 232 15.19 1.72 -8.05
C HIS A 232 16.22 1.62 -9.19
N THR A 233 17.30 0.85 -9.02
CA THR A 233 18.29 0.64 -10.11
C THR A 233 17.75 -0.25 -11.22
N LYS A 234 16.97 -1.30 -10.95
CA LYS A 234 16.44 -2.16 -12.02
C LYS A 234 15.36 -1.46 -12.84
N ALA A 235 14.46 -0.69 -12.21
CA ALA A 235 13.48 0.13 -12.93
C ALA A 235 14.16 1.22 -13.79
N VAL A 236 15.25 1.82 -13.32
CA VAL A 236 16.05 2.80 -14.11
C VAL A 236 16.85 2.13 -15.23
N VAL A 237 17.38 0.92 -15.02
CA VAL A 237 18.14 0.16 -16.03
C VAL A 237 17.21 -0.34 -17.14
N ASP A 238 16.03 -0.87 -16.80
CA ASP A 238 15.05 -1.33 -17.79
C ASP A 238 14.50 -0.13 -18.61
N ASN A 239 14.40 1.07 -18.03
CA ASN A 239 14.03 2.30 -18.75
C ASN A 239 15.14 2.82 -19.71
N LYS A 240 16.42 2.52 -19.46
CA LYS A 240 17.52 2.90 -20.35
C LYS A 240 17.68 1.98 -21.56
N ILE A 241 17.20 0.74 -21.48
CA ILE A 241 17.32 -0.24 -22.57
C ILE A 241 16.15 -0.16 -23.56
N GLY A 242 15.00 0.40 -23.15
CA GLY A 242 13.82 0.59 -24.02
C GLY A 242 13.77 1.91 -24.81
N GLY A 243 14.71 2.83 -24.58
CA GLY A 243 14.74 4.18 -25.18
C GLY A 243 15.80 4.37 -26.28
N GLY A 244 16.18 3.30 -26.97
CA GLY A 244 17.16 3.32 -28.06
C GLY A 244 16.62 2.73 -29.34
N SER A 245 15.92 3.54 -30.12
CA SER A 245 15.79 3.41 -31.59
C SER A 245 15.52 4.79 -32.17
#